data_AF-A0A1Y4WHE8-F1
#
_entry.id   AF-A0A1Y4WHE8-F1
#
_cell.length_a   1.000
_cell.length_b   1.000
_cell.length_c   1.000
_cell.angle_alpha   90.00
_cell.angle_beta   90.00
_cell.angle_gamma   90.00
#
_symmetry.space_group_name_H-M   'P 1'
#
loop_
_entity.id
_entity.type
_entity.pdbx_description
1 polymer ?
#
loop_
_entity_poly.entity_id
_entity_poly.type
_entity_poly.pdbx_seq_one_letter_code
_entity_poly.pdbx_strand_id
1 'polypeptide(L)' 'MARAEGRVCAQQIAPYPPGVPVVAPGERICKKSIAYLDEIGYNTREDIAVVPQSVCVS' A
#
# COMPACT_ATOMS: atom_id res chain seq x y z
N MET A 1 -4.75 -6.84 -3.80
CA MET A 1 -3.92 -6.23 -2.73
C MET A 1 -4.27 -6.63 -1.28
N ALA A 2 -5.22 -7.55 -1.03
CA ALA A 2 -5.75 -7.83 0.31
C ALA A 2 -4.73 -8.18 1.42
N ARG A 3 -3.61 -8.84 1.10
CA ARG A 3 -2.57 -9.21 2.08
C ARG A 3 -1.83 -8.01 2.69
N ALA A 4 -1.96 -6.83 2.09
CA ALA A 4 -1.31 -5.61 2.57
C ALA A 4 -2.15 -4.86 3.62
N GLU A 5 -3.44 -5.20 3.79
CA GLU A 5 -4.32 -4.49 4.73
C GLU A 5 -3.74 -4.54 6.15
N GLY A 6 -3.72 -3.37 6.80
CA GLY A 6 -3.19 -3.22 8.14
C GLY A 6 -1.66 -3.20 8.24
N ARG A 7 -0.91 -3.43 7.15
CA ARG A 7 0.57 -3.27 7.15
C ARG A 7 0.95 -1.80 7.00
N VAL A 8 2.16 -1.46 7.42
CA VAL A 8 2.73 -0.12 7.22
C VAL A 8 3.48 -0.10 5.89
N CYS A 9 3.22 0.91 5.08
CA CYS A 9 3.80 1.06 3.76
C CYS A 9 5.29 1.39 3.87
N ALA A 10 6.14 0.65 3.15
CA ALA A 10 7.59 0.90 3.16
C ALA A 10 8.02 1.97 2.17
N GLN A 11 7.22 2.19 1.12
CA GLN A 11 7.47 3.17 0.07
C GLN A 11 6.15 3.82 -0.38
N GLN A 12 6.23 4.91 -1.14
CA GLN A 12 5.03 5.56 -1.65
C GLN A 12 4.30 4.69 -2.68
N ILE A 13 2.97 4.66 -2.62
CA ILE A 13 2.12 4.11 -3.68
C ILE A 13 1.52 5.28 -4.46
N ALA A 14 2.04 5.56 -5.65
CA ALA A 14 1.62 6.69 -6.49
C ALA A 14 1.43 6.26 -7.95
N PRO A 15 0.28 5.65 -8.27
CA PRO A 15 0.01 5.17 -9.63
C PRO A 15 -0.12 6.33 -10.63
N TYR A 16 0.28 6.07 -11.87
CA TYR A 16 0.20 7.03 -12.97
C TYR A 16 -0.83 6.60 -14.02
N PRO A 17 -1.52 7.55 -14.68
CA PRO A 17 -1.63 8.99 -14.33
C PRO A 17 -2.61 9.23 -13.16
N PRO A 18 -2.41 10.27 -12.30
CA PRO A 18 -1.46 11.37 -12.40
C PRO A 18 -0.12 11.21 -11.64
N GLY A 19 0.11 10.11 -10.92
CA GLY A 19 1.31 9.95 -10.08
C GLY A 19 1.23 10.64 -8.71
N VAL A 20 0.02 10.96 -8.26
CA VAL A 20 -0.23 11.52 -6.93
C VAL A 20 -0.23 10.39 -5.89
N PRO A 21 0.39 10.56 -4.71
CA PRO A 21 0.43 9.53 -3.68
C PRO A 21 -0.96 9.18 -3.14
N VAL A 22 -1.25 7.87 -3.10
CA VAL A 22 -2.44 7.29 -2.45
C VAL A 22 -2.10 6.86 -1.03
N VAL A 23 -0.88 6.37 -0.83
CA VAL A 23 -0.33 5.96 0.46
C VAL A 23 1.12 6.46 0.53
N ALA A 24 1.46 7.18 1.58
CA ALA A 24 2.82 7.65 1.85
C ALA A 24 3.64 6.59 2.63
N PRO A 25 4.99 6.66 2.59
CA PRO A 25 5.82 5.83 3.46
C PRO A 25 5.47 6.05 4.94
N GLY A 26 5.35 4.96 5.70
CA GLY A 26 4.98 5.01 7.11
C GLY A 26 3.47 5.04 7.39
N GLU A 27 2.64 5.26 6.38
CA GLU A 27 1.18 5.15 6.54
C GLU A 27 0.71 3.70 6.60
N ARG A 28 -0.37 3.47 7.35
CA ARG A 28 -1.03 2.16 7.41
C ARG A 28 -1.91 1.98 6.17
N ILE A 29 -1.74 0.85 5.50
CA ILE A 29 -2.56 0.49 4.34
C ILE A 29 -3.96 0.12 4.82
N CYS A 30 -4.96 0.89 4.40
CA CYS A 30 -6.35 0.75 4.82
C CYS A 30 -7.21 0.12 3.72
N LYS A 31 -8.36 -0.44 4.11
CA LYS A 31 -9.37 -0.97 3.17
C LYS A 31 -9.77 0.04 2.08
N LYS A 32 -9.88 1.33 2.42
CA LYS A 32 -10.20 2.40 1.46
C LYS A 32 -9.11 2.56 0.40
N SER A 33 -7.84 2.55 0.80
CA SER A 33 -6.71 2.64 -0.13
C SER A 33 -6.64 1.41 -1.03
N ILE A 34 -6.89 0.21 -0.49
CA ILE A 34 -6.95 -1.03 -1.27
C ILE A 34 -8.10 -0.99 -2.29
N ALA A 35 -9.31 -0.63 -1.86
CA ALA A 35 -10.46 -0.52 -2.74
C ALA A 35 -10.21 0.50 -3.85
N TYR A 36 -9.68 1.68 -3.51
CA TYR A 36 -9.29 2.68 -4.49
C TYR A 36 -8.29 2.10 -5.49
N LEU A 37 -7.19 1.49 -5.05
CA LEU A 37 -6.18 0.93 -5.94
C LEU A 37 -6.71 -0.23 -6.83
N ASP A 38 -7.60 -1.08 -6.30
CA ASP A 38 -8.22 -2.18 -7.06
C ASP A 38 -9.28 -1.65 -8.06
N GLU A 39 -10.01 -0.58 -7.76
CA GLU A 39 -11.09 -0.03 -8.62
C GLU A 39 -10.58 0.71 -9.87
N ILE A 40 -9.49 1.48 -9.75
CA ILE A 40 -8.97 2.29 -10.89
C ILE A 40 -8.23 1.46 -11.93
N GLY A 41 -8.13 0.14 -11.74
CA GLY A 41 -7.60 -0.76 -12.75
C GLY A 41 -6.11 -0.55 -13.02
N TYR A 42 -5.33 -0.12 -12.00
CA TYR A 42 -3.87 -0.18 -12.07
C TYR A 42 -3.45 -1.64 -12.08
N ASN A 43 -3.54 -2.27 -13.25
CA ASN A 43 -3.22 -3.67 -13.53
C ASN A 43 -1.71 -3.96 -13.45
N THR A 44 -0.95 -3.12 -12.75
CA THR A 44 0.46 -3.37 -12.50
C THR A 44 0.55 -4.41 -11.40
N ARG A 45 1.01 -5.62 -11.75
CA ARG A 45 1.35 -6.70 -10.81
C ARG A 45 2.62 -6.37 -10.01
N GLU A 46 2.77 -5.12 -9.58
CA GLU A 46 3.88 -4.70 -8.74
C GLU A 46 3.57 -5.04 -7.28
N ASP A 47 4.54 -5.68 -6.63
CA ASP A 47 4.46 -5.99 -5.20
C ASP A 47 4.53 -4.69 -4.38
N ILE A 48 3.55 -4.48 -3.50
CA ILE A 48 3.59 -3.38 -2.53
C ILE A 48 4.66 -3.70 -1.49
N ALA A 49 5.70 -2.87 -1.40
CA ALA A 49 6.66 -2.98 -0.31
C ALA A 49 6.04 -2.48 1.00
N VAL A 50 6.21 -3.28 2.03
CA VAL A 50 5.61 -3.10 3.35
C VAL A 50 6.67 -3.44 4.38
N VAL A 51 6.74 -2.65 5.45
CA VAL A 51 7.71 -2.94 6.51
C VAL A 51 7.36 -4.28 7.18
N PRO A 52 8.36 -5.07 7.59
CA PRO A 52 8.14 -6.25 8.41
C PRO A 52 7.39 -5.85 9.68
N GLN A 53 6.45 -6.67 10.13
CA GLN A 53 5.99 -6.54 11.51
C GLN A 53 7.15 -7.00 12.38
N SER A 54 7.86 -6.06 12.99
CA SER A 54 8.74 -6.37 14.11
C SER A 54 7.86 -7.03 15.17
N VAL A 55 7.99 -8.34 15.34
CA VAL A 55 7.50 -8.99 16.54
C VAL A 55 8.24 -8.31 17.67
N CYS A 56 7.52 -7.59 18.52
CA CYS A 56 8.04 -7.18 19.81
C CYS A 56 8.44 -8.46 20.54
N VAL A 57 9.74 -8.78 20.53
CA VAL A 57 10.28 -9.72 21.52
C VAL A 57 10.23 -8.93 22.81
N SER A 58 9.25 -9.26 23.64
CA SER A 58 9.14 -8.77 25.02
C SER A 58 10.35 -9.22 25.84
#